data_AF-X1BRY2-F1
#
_entry.id   AF-X1BRY2-F1
#
_cell.length_a   1.000
_cell.length_b   1.000
_cell.length_c   1.000
_cell.angle_alpha   90.00
_cell.angle_beta   90.00
_cell.angle_gamma   90.00
#
_symmetry.space_group_name_H-M   'P 1'
#
loop_
_entity.id
_entity.type
_entity.pdbx_description
1 polymer ?
#
loop_
_entity_poly.entity_id
_entity_poly.type
_entity_poly.pdbx_seq_one_letter_code
_entity_poly.pdbx_strand_id
1 'polypeptide(L)'
;KDLNLNEAAFLAGVTRNPGGYSPYTKYREALERRNSVLNKMYELNYINKTQLEITRKKPLLVISQKRREKDFALFFIDYVKQILIEKYGVTKTFNGGLKVYTTVDPNLQKLAEEAIKEHLYEEDDPTAALISVEPATGYIKAMVGGEDFKKSQFNIAVQKNRQTGSTFKVFVLAAALENGISPYIAYPPNGPIILENPGAADWEVENYGKAEFEETKMIILEGIIRSVNVVYAQLIMDVGPGEVARTAMDMGITTTLEPYPSIALGGQGVSPLDMSAAFATLANNGVYIK
;
A
#
# COMPACT_ATOMS: atom_id res chain seq x y z
N LYS A 1 25.13 -12.78 27.56
CA LYS A 1 26.19 -13.09 28.54
C LYS A 1 27.45 -13.63 27.81
N ASP A 2 27.60 -13.29 26.54
CA ASP A 2 28.39 -14.09 25.59
C ASP A 2 29.45 -13.26 24.87
N LEU A 3 29.85 -12.13 25.45
CA LEU A 3 30.87 -11.24 24.90
C LEU A 3 32.25 -11.73 25.29
N ASN A 4 33.16 -11.84 24.32
CA ASN A 4 34.56 -12.11 24.61
C ASN A 4 35.31 -10.84 25.02
N LEU A 5 36.55 -10.99 25.51
CA LEU A 5 37.37 -9.86 26.01
C LEU A 5 37.57 -8.74 24.97
N ASN A 6 37.68 -9.08 23.68
CA ASN A 6 37.85 -8.11 22.60
C ASN A 6 36.61 -7.22 22.45
N GLU A 7 35.42 -7.83 22.49
CA GLU A 7 34.13 -7.16 22.36
C GLU A 7 33.77 -6.37 23.62
N ALA A 8 34.01 -6.95 24.80
CA ALA A 8 33.74 -6.30 26.09
C ALA A 8 34.58 -5.03 26.26
N ALA A 9 35.88 -5.08 25.94
CA ALA A 9 36.76 -3.92 26.00
C ALA A 9 36.35 -2.82 25.01
N PHE A 10 35.88 -3.20 23.82
CA PHE A 10 35.37 -2.25 22.84
C PHE A 10 34.09 -1.57 23.33
N LEU A 11 33.11 -2.34 23.80
CA LEU A 11 31.83 -1.82 24.32
C LEU A 11 32.01 -0.95 25.57
N ALA A 12 32.97 -1.26 26.44
CA ALA A 12 33.31 -0.40 27.57
C ALA A 12 33.93 0.94 27.13
N GLY A 13 34.67 0.95 26.01
CA GLY A 13 35.35 2.13 25.49
C GLY A 13 34.46 3.06 24.66
N VAL A 14 33.49 2.51 23.92
CA VAL A 14 32.63 3.23 22.97
C VAL A 14 31.65 4.18 23.66
N THR A 15 31.25 3.90 24.91
CA THR A 15 30.29 4.70 25.70
C THR A 15 30.70 6.17 25.83
N ARG A 16 32.01 6.48 25.84
CA ARG A 16 32.52 7.85 25.95
C ARG A 16 32.20 8.70 24.71
N ASN A 17 32.21 8.10 23.52
CA ASN A 17 31.89 8.80 22.27
C ASN A 17 31.44 7.79 21.22
N PRO A 18 30.16 7.36 21.22
CA PRO A 18 29.69 6.30 20.34
C PRO A 18 29.87 6.60 18.84
N GLY A 19 29.66 7.86 18.43
CA GLY A 19 29.88 8.28 17.04
C GLY A 19 31.37 8.39 16.68
N GLY A 20 32.20 8.90 17.60
CA GLY A 20 33.64 9.07 17.40
C GLY A 20 34.44 7.77 17.42
N TYR A 21 33.92 6.73 18.07
CA TYR A 21 34.53 5.39 18.14
C TYR A 21 33.70 4.34 17.42
N SER A 22 32.89 4.76 16.44
CA SER A 22 32.13 3.83 15.59
C SER A 22 33.11 2.99 14.77
N PRO A 23 33.07 1.65 14.86
CA PRO A 23 33.98 0.79 14.12
C PRO A 23 33.60 0.69 12.63
N TYR A 24 32.42 1.21 12.26
CA TYR A 24 31.92 1.27 10.89
C TYR A 24 32.48 2.46 10.11
N THR A 25 32.69 3.59 10.78
CA THR A 25 33.11 4.85 10.14
C THR A 25 34.50 5.31 10.58
N LYS A 26 34.95 4.92 11.78
CA LYS A 26 36.19 5.34 12.44
C LYS A 26 36.91 4.15 13.07
N TYR A 27 37.21 3.16 12.24
CA TYR A 27 37.74 1.85 12.68
C TYR A 27 39.03 1.98 13.48
N ARG A 28 39.94 2.87 13.06
CA ARG A 28 41.23 3.06 13.73
C ARG A 28 41.05 3.66 15.12
N GLU A 29 40.22 4.69 15.25
CA GLU A 29 39.91 5.34 16.51
C GLU A 29 39.17 4.40 17.47
N ALA A 30 38.27 3.57 16.94
CA ALA A 30 37.62 2.49 17.68
C ALA A 30 38.65 1.46 18.21
N LEU A 31 39.61 1.06 17.39
CA LEU A 31 40.67 0.11 17.75
C LEU A 31 41.62 0.66 18.82
N GLU A 32 42.07 1.91 18.64
CA GLU A 32 42.89 2.64 19.60
C GLU A 32 42.16 2.78 20.94
N ARG A 33 40.86 3.11 20.89
CA ARG A 33 40.03 3.24 22.10
C ARG A 33 39.87 1.92 22.85
N ARG A 34 39.57 0.83 22.14
CA ARG A 34 39.54 -0.53 22.74
C ARG A 34 40.88 -0.87 23.39
N ASN A 35 42.00 -0.60 22.71
CA ASN A 35 43.33 -0.88 23.24
C ASN A 35 43.65 -0.07 24.50
N SER A 36 43.18 1.19 24.58
CA SER A 36 43.28 1.99 25.80
C SER A 36 42.53 1.35 26.97
N VAL A 37 41.35 0.76 26.72
CA VAL A 37 40.60 0.01 27.75
C VAL A 37 41.35 -1.26 28.17
N LEU A 38 41.88 -2.03 27.22
CA LEU A 38 42.67 -3.23 27.51
C LEU A 38 43.90 -2.91 28.38
N ASN A 39 44.61 -1.83 28.07
CA ASN A 39 45.73 -1.36 28.88
C ASN A 39 45.27 -1.03 30.31
N LYS A 40 44.13 -0.35 30.46
CA LYS A 40 43.60 -0.02 31.78
C LYS A 40 43.15 -1.25 32.57
N MET A 41 42.55 -2.24 31.90
CA MET A 41 42.20 -3.52 32.50
C MET A 41 43.43 -4.28 33.00
N TYR A 42 44.53 -4.23 32.26
CA TYR A 42 45.81 -4.81 32.68
C TYR A 42 46.40 -4.07 33.89
N GLU A 43 46.45 -2.74 33.87
CA GLU A 43 46.91 -1.92 35.02
C GLU A 43 46.13 -2.22 36.30
N LEU A 44 44.84 -2.50 36.18
CA LEU A 44 43.94 -2.81 37.29
C LEU A 44 43.88 -4.32 37.62
N ASN A 45 44.75 -5.13 37.01
CA ASN A 45 44.83 -6.59 37.22
C ASN A 45 43.56 -7.39 36.85
N TYR A 46 42.69 -6.87 35.98
CA TYR A 46 41.53 -7.61 35.46
C TYR A 46 41.90 -8.63 34.36
N ILE A 47 43.05 -8.43 33.69
CA ILE A 47 43.59 -9.34 32.68
C ILE A 47 45.10 -9.49 32.86
N ASN A 48 45.67 -10.61 32.42
CA ASN A 48 47.12 -10.83 32.41
C ASN A 48 47.79 -10.33 31.11
N LYS A 49 49.12 -10.28 31.11
CA LYS A 49 49.92 -9.79 29.98
C LYS A 49 49.67 -10.59 28.69
N THR A 50 49.50 -11.90 28.79
CA THR A 50 49.22 -12.77 27.65
C THR A 50 47.87 -12.44 27.02
N GLN A 51 46.84 -12.23 27.82
CA GLN A 51 45.50 -11.83 27.36
C GLN A 51 45.53 -10.44 26.70
N LEU A 52 46.27 -9.49 27.27
CA LEU A 52 46.47 -8.15 26.69
C LEU A 52 47.08 -8.24 25.29
N GLU A 53 48.23 -8.89 25.16
CA GLU A 53 48.98 -8.95 23.90
C GLU A 53 48.23 -9.72 22.81
N ILE A 54 47.60 -10.85 23.16
CA ILE A 54 46.77 -11.61 22.21
C ILE A 54 45.57 -10.77 21.75
N THR A 55 44.89 -10.09 22.67
CA THR A 55 43.66 -9.34 22.33
C THR A 55 43.95 -8.07 21.54
N ARG A 56 45.06 -7.36 21.83
CA ARG A 56 45.47 -6.17 21.06
C ARG A 56 45.70 -6.46 19.59
N LYS A 57 46.23 -7.66 19.27
CA LYS A 57 46.47 -8.12 17.90
C LYS A 57 45.19 -8.52 17.15
N LYS A 58 44.08 -8.76 17.86
CA LYS A 58 42.81 -9.10 17.22
C LYS A 58 42.22 -7.86 16.54
N PRO A 59 41.62 -8.00 15.34
CA PRO A 59 40.81 -6.94 14.75
C PRO A 59 39.53 -6.72 15.56
N LEU A 60 38.86 -5.59 15.34
CA LEU A 60 37.46 -5.43 15.76
C LEU A 60 36.60 -6.21 14.77
N LEU A 61 35.86 -7.20 15.28
CA LEU A 61 34.90 -7.93 14.45
C LEU A 61 33.67 -7.04 14.26
N VAL A 62 33.57 -6.44 13.09
CA VAL A 62 32.42 -5.65 12.68
C VAL A 62 31.53 -6.54 11.84
N ILE A 63 30.40 -6.97 12.40
CA ILE A 63 29.37 -7.60 11.60
C ILE A 63 28.80 -6.52 10.69
N SER A 64 28.65 -6.82 9.40
CA SER A 64 28.01 -5.92 8.45
C SER A 64 26.75 -5.30 9.04
N GLN A 65 26.71 -3.97 9.10
CA GLN A 65 25.53 -3.21 9.50
C GLN A 65 24.42 -3.25 8.46
N LYS A 66 24.61 -3.96 7.34
CA LYS A 66 23.46 -4.53 6.62
C LYS A 66 22.79 -5.50 7.58
N ARG A 67 21.99 -4.95 8.50
CA ARG A 67 20.68 -5.48 8.80
C ARG A 67 20.19 -6.08 7.48
N ARG A 68 19.71 -7.30 7.51
CA ARG A 68 18.83 -7.78 6.44
C ARG A 68 17.57 -6.88 6.45
N GLU A 69 17.70 -5.59 6.16
CA GLU A 69 16.75 -4.90 5.32
C GLU A 69 16.93 -5.60 3.98
N LYS A 70 16.28 -6.76 3.83
CA LYS A 70 15.74 -7.03 2.52
C LYS A 70 14.84 -5.83 2.29
N ASP A 71 15.15 -5.04 1.27
CA ASP A 71 14.23 -4.05 0.71
C ASP A 71 12.98 -4.83 0.30
N PHE A 72 12.08 -5.04 1.26
CA PHE A 72 10.95 -5.95 1.15
C PHE A 72 9.73 -5.17 1.63
N ALA A 73 8.73 -5.07 0.75
CA ALA A 73 7.47 -4.41 1.07
C ALA A 73 7.64 -2.98 1.62
N LEU A 74 8.60 -2.18 1.12
CA LEU A 74 8.94 -0.88 1.71
C LEU A 74 7.73 0.08 1.76
N PHE A 75 6.91 0.12 0.72
CA PHE A 75 5.66 0.87 0.69
C PHE A 75 4.67 0.41 1.76
N PHE A 76 4.52 -0.90 1.96
CA PHE A 76 3.67 -1.46 3.01
C PHE A 76 4.20 -1.15 4.41
N ILE A 77 5.52 -1.25 4.61
CA ILE A 77 6.16 -0.90 5.89
C ILE A 77 5.92 0.58 6.19
N ASP A 78 6.07 1.46 5.21
CA ASP A 78 5.79 2.89 5.40
C ASP A 78 4.32 3.14 5.74
N TYR A 79 3.40 2.49 5.02
CA TYR A 79 1.96 2.54 5.32
C TYR A 79 1.65 2.12 6.77
N VAL A 80 2.22 1.00 7.24
CA VAL A 80 2.05 0.54 8.63
C VAL A 80 2.66 1.54 9.62
N LYS A 81 3.80 2.16 9.30
CA LYS A 81 4.37 3.23 10.17
C LYS A 81 3.42 4.40 10.30
N GLN A 82 2.78 4.85 9.22
CA GLN A 82 1.81 5.95 9.28
C GLN A 82 0.63 5.59 10.20
N ILE A 83 0.07 4.38 10.07
CA ILE A 83 -0.99 3.89 10.98
C ILE A 83 -0.54 3.90 12.45
N LEU A 84 0.70 3.46 12.72
CA LEU A 84 1.23 3.46 14.08
C LEU A 84 1.46 4.87 14.61
N ILE A 85 1.95 5.79 13.77
CA ILE A 85 2.11 7.21 14.13
C ILE A 85 0.76 7.83 14.48
N GLU A 86 -0.26 7.60 13.67
CA GLU A 86 -1.62 8.10 13.93
C GLU A 86 -2.18 7.54 15.25
N LYS A 87 -1.97 6.24 15.49
CA LYS A 87 -2.54 5.55 16.67
C LYS A 87 -1.78 5.79 17.97
N TYR A 88 -0.46 5.88 17.92
CA TYR A 88 0.40 5.87 19.11
C TYR A 88 1.31 7.10 19.25
N GLY A 89 1.36 7.96 18.23
CA GLY A 89 2.28 9.09 18.15
C GLY A 89 3.70 8.68 17.76
N VAL A 90 4.46 9.65 17.25
CA VAL A 90 5.84 9.47 16.76
C VAL A 90 6.74 8.82 17.81
N THR A 91 6.74 9.35 19.04
CA THR A 91 7.67 8.89 20.09
C THR A 91 7.46 7.43 20.44
N LYS A 92 6.21 6.97 20.61
CA LYS A 92 5.94 5.58 20.98
C LYS A 92 6.17 4.63 19.80
N THR A 93 5.89 5.06 18.58
CA THR A 93 6.16 4.27 17.37
C THR A 93 7.64 3.98 17.17
N PHE A 94 8.51 4.98 17.35
CA PHE A 94 9.94 4.81 17.10
C PHE A 94 10.76 4.41 18.34
N ASN A 95 10.37 4.85 19.54
CA ASN A 95 11.14 4.65 20.78
C ASN A 95 10.41 3.80 21.83
N GLY A 96 9.19 3.34 21.56
CA GLY A 96 8.37 2.59 22.52
C GLY A 96 8.69 1.10 22.62
N GLY A 97 9.66 0.59 21.84
CA GLY A 97 10.04 -0.84 21.86
C GLY A 97 8.95 -1.80 21.33
N LEU A 98 8.08 -1.32 20.44
CA LEU A 98 6.99 -2.12 19.86
C LEU A 98 7.54 -3.29 19.03
N LYS A 99 6.87 -4.44 19.14
CA LYS A 99 7.03 -5.57 18.21
C LYS A 99 5.77 -5.62 17.34
N VAL A 100 5.94 -5.36 16.05
CA VAL A 100 4.83 -5.26 15.10
C VAL A 100 4.84 -6.51 14.23
N TYR A 101 3.72 -7.24 14.27
CA TYR A 101 3.45 -8.38 13.40
C TYR A 101 2.38 -7.95 12.41
N THR A 102 2.66 -8.09 11.11
CA THR A 102 1.82 -7.57 10.03
C THR A 102 1.24 -8.70 9.18
N THR A 103 0.36 -8.33 8.26
CA THR A 103 -0.44 -9.25 7.44
C THR A 103 0.17 -9.57 6.09
N VAL A 104 1.22 -8.84 5.68
CA VAL A 104 1.86 -9.01 4.37
C VAL A 104 2.37 -10.43 4.21
N ASP A 105 2.01 -11.08 3.11
CA ASP A 105 2.51 -12.40 2.75
C ASP A 105 3.78 -12.22 1.90
N PRO A 106 4.94 -12.76 2.33
CA PRO A 106 6.20 -12.60 1.58
C PRO A 106 6.19 -13.15 0.16
N ASN A 107 5.43 -14.20 -0.10
CA ASN A 107 5.34 -14.79 -1.44
C ASN A 107 4.45 -13.93 -2.33
N LEU A 108 3.27 -13.52 -1.83
CA LEU A 108 2.36 -12.66 -2.61
C LEU A 108 2.95 -11.28 -2.87
N GLN A 109 3.65 -10.69 -1.89
CA GLN A 109 4.37 -9.43 -2.10
C GLN A 109 5.42 -9.55 -3.20
N LYS A 110 6.20 -10.64 -3.19
CA LYS A 110 7.22 -10.88 -4.22
C LYS A 110 6.57 -10.98 -5.61
N LEU A 111 5.49 -11.77 -5.73
CA LEU A 111 4.75 -11.92 -6.98
C LEU A 111 4.15 -10.59 -7.46
N ALA A 112 3.66 -9.75 -6.55
CA ALA A 112 3.13 -8.43 -6.90
C ALA A 112 4.22 -7.49 -7.44
N GLU A 113 5.40 -7.49 -6.83
CA GLU A 113 6.55 -6.71 -7.29
C GLU A 113 7.08 -7.22 -8.64
N GLU A 114 7.14 -8.55 -8.82
CA GLU A 114 7.54 -9.18 -10.09
C GLU A 114 6.52 -8.87 -11.20
N ALA A 115 5.22 -8.98 -10.93
CA ALA A 115 4.18 -8.70 -11.91
C ALA A 115 4.27 -7.29 -12.49
N ILE A 116 4.53 -6.27 -11.65
CA ILE A 116 4.73 -4.90 -12.13
C ILE A 116 6.03 -4.80 -12.93
N LYS A 117 7.14 -5.34 -12.42
CA LYS A 117 8.45 -5.27 -13.10
C LYS A 117 8.51 -6.04 -14.42
N GLU A 118 7.68 -7.06 -14.61
CA GLU A 118 7.64 -7.82 -15.87
C GLU A 118 6.86 -7.08 -16.96
N HIS A 119 5.97 -6.16 -16.59
CA HIS A 119 5.12 -5.42 -17.54
C HIS A 119 5.52 -3.95 -17.70
N LEU A 120 6.16 -3.37 -16.69
CA LEU A 120 6.59 -1.98 -16.63
C LEU A 120 8.05 -1.95 -16.20
N TYR A 121 8.95 -1.96 -17.18
CA TYR A 121 10.40 -2.09 -17.00
C TYR A 121 11.22 -1.05 -17.76
N GLU A 122 10.61 -0.28 -18.66
CA GLU A 122 11.24 0.80 -19.38
C GLU A 122 11.29 2.06 -18.51
N GLU A 123 12.28 2.92 -18.73
CA GLU A 123 12.48 4.15 -17.93
C GLU A 123 11.30 5.14 -18.05
N ASP A 124 10.63 5.14 -19.21
CA ASP A 124 9.50 6.02 -19.50
C ASP A 124 8.13 5.37 -19.18
N ASP A 125 8.11 4.18 -18.57
CA ASP A 125 6.86 3.51 -18.23
C ASP A 125 6.06 4.27 -17.16
N PRO A 126 4.72 4.20 -17.22
CA PRO A 126 3.88 4.81 -16.19
C PRO A 126 4.07 4.12 -14.83
N THR A 127 3.93 4.88 -13.76
CA THR A 127 3.90 4.30 -12.40
C THR A 127 2.63 3.47 -12.19
N ALA A 128 2.78 2.28 -11.61
CA ALA A 128 1.67 1.40 -11.23
C ALA A 128 1.59 1.16 -9.72
N ALA A 129 0.40 0.77 -9.28
CA ALA A 129 0.12 0.30 -7.93
C ALA A 129 -0.61 -1.04 -8.00
N LEU A 130 -0.37 -1.89 -7.00
CA LEU A 130 -1.06 -3.17 -6.82
C LEU A 130 -1.36 -3.37 -5.34
N ILE A 131 -2.61 -3.67 -5.04
CA ILE A 131 -3.07 -4.05 -3.71
C ILE A 131 -3.74 -5.43 -3.81
N SER A 132 -3.40 -6.31 -2.88
CA SER A 132 -4.10 -7.57 -2.66
C SER A 132 -4.64 -7.61 -1.23
N VAL A 133 -5.96 -7.74 -1.11
CA VAL A 133 -6.68 -7.88 0.15
C VAL A 133 -7.29 -9.28 0.22
N GLU A 134 -7.17 -9.93 1.38
CA GLU A 134 -7.86 -11.18 1.68
C GLU A 134 -9.31 -10.89 2.09
N PRO A 135 -10.33 -11.32 1.31
CA PRO A 135 -11.72 -10.92 1.55
C PRO A 135 -12.28 -11.29 2.92
N ALA A 136 -11.92 -12.48 3.42
CA ALA A 136 -12.44 -12.99 4.69
C ALA A 136 -11.94 -12.24 5.93
N THR A 137 -10.86 -11.48 5.81
CA THR A 137 -10.17 -10.86 6.97
C THR A 137 -9.87 -9.38 6.79
N GLY A 138 -10.01 -8.82 5.58
CA GLY A 138 -9.57 -7.45 5.25
C GLY A 138 -8.05 -7.29 5.22
N TYR A 139 -7.28 -8.38 5.38
CA TYR A 139 -5.83 -8.30 5.48
C TYR A 139 -5.20 -7.94 4.16
N ILE A 140 -4.40 -6.88 4.16
CA ILE A 140 -3.50 -6.54 3.05
C ILE A 140 -2.39 -7.60 3.01
N LYS A 141 -2.38 -8.40 1.95
CA LYS A 141 -1.39 -9.46 1.71
C LYS A 141 -0.23 -9.00 0.84
N ALA A 142 -0.47 -8.05 -0.05
CA ALA A 142 0.56 -7.42 -0.87
C ALA A 142 0.21 -5.96 -1.14
N MET A 143 1.24 -5.10 -1.16
CA MET A 143 1.12 -3.69 -1.51
C MET A 143 2.36 -3.22 -2.27
N VAL A 144 2.13 -2.77 -3.51
CA VAL A 144 3.11 -2.04 -4.31
C VAL A 144 2.57 -0.64 -4.55
N GLY A 145 3.33 0.36 -4.11
CA GLY A 145 2.93 1.78 -4.13
C GLY A 145 3.62 2.62 -5.19
N GLY A 146 4.47 2.01 -6.02
CA GLY A 146 5.29 2.66 -7.03
C GLY A 146 6.47 1.77 -7.44
N GLU A 147 7.28 2.24 -8.39
CA GLU A 147 8.38 1.47 -8.99
C GLU A 147 9.57 1.28 -8.03
N ASP A 148 10.11 2.38 -7.49
CA ASP A 148 11.26 2.36 -6.59
C ASP A 148 11.05 3.29 -5.39
N PHE A 149 10.90 2.68 -4.21
CA PHE A 149 10.73 3.38 -2.95
C PHE A 149 11.90 4.31 -2.61
N LYS A 150 13.12 4.01 -3.07
CA LYS A 150 14.32 4.82 -2.80
C LYS A 150 14.36 6.07 -3.68
N LYS A 151 13.76 6.02 -4.88
CA LYS A 151 13.57 7.20 -5.74
C LYS A 151 12.37 8.02 -5.29
N SER A 152 11.26 7.36 -4.97
CA SER A 152 10.01 8.02 -4.53
C SER A 152 9.31 7.20 -3.45
N GLN A 153 9.12 7.82 -2.29
CA GLN A 153 8.38 7.23 -1.17
C GLN A 153 6.86 7.46 -1.28
N PHE A 154 6.40 8.18 -2.31
CA PHE A 154 4.99 8.45 -2.51
C PHE A 154 4.25 7.18 -2.94
N ASN A 155 3.35 6.72 -2.09
CA ASN A 155 2.60 5.49 -2.26
C ASN A 155 1.28 5.75 -2.99
N ILE A 156 1.27 5.58 -4.31
CA ILE A 156 0.07 5.80 -5.13
C ILE A 156 -1.06 4.78 -4.88
N ALA A 157 -0.79 3.71 -4.12
CA ALA A 157 -1.81 2.73 -3.77
C ALA A 157 -2.78 3.22 -2.67
N VAL A 158 -2.35 4.22 -1.87
CA VAL A 158 -3.13 4.74 -0.72
C VAL A 158 -3.21 6.26 -0.67
N GLN A 159 -2.24 6.97 -1.25
CA GLN A 159 -2.14 8.44 -1.14
C GLN A 159 -2.68 9.18 -2.37
N LYS A 160 -2.98 8.47 -3.47
CA LYS A 160 -3.44 9.09 -4.72
C LYS A 160 -4.73 8.45 -5.20
N ASN A 161 -5.71 9.31 -5.39
CA ASN A 161 -6.97 8.96 -6.00
C ASN A 161 -6.86 9.11 -7.53
N ARG A 162 -7.39 8.13 -8.26
CA ARG A 162 -7.44 8.11 -9.73
C ARG A 162 -8.84 7.76 -10.20
N GLN A 163 -9.26 8.34 -11.32
CA GLN A 163 -10.53 8.01 -11.95
C GLN A 163 -10.62 6.49 -12.11
N THR A 164 -11.70 5.93 -11.58
CA THR A 164 -11.94 4.48 -11.54
C THR A 164 -12.46 3.97 -12.89
N GLY A 165 -13.00 4.86 -13.71
CA GLY A 165 -13.62 4.51 -14.99
C GLY A 165 -14.72 3.47 -14.82
N SER A 166 -14.84 2.58 -15.80
CA SER A 166 -15.91 1.57 -15.83
C SER A 166 -15.87 0.56 -14.66
N THR A 167 -14.79 0.47 -13.88
CA THR A 167 -14.78 -0.36 -12.67
C THR A 167 -15.82 0.11 -11.65
N PHE A 168 -16.23 1.38 -11.70
CA PHE A 168 -17.24 1.95 -10.81
C PHE A 168 -18.67 1.48 -11.11
N LYS A 169 -18.94 0.96 -12.32
CA LYS A 169 -20.26 0.40 -12.70
C LYS A 169 -20.72 -0.72 -11.77
N VAL A 170 -19.76 -1.41 -11.12
CA VAL A 170 -20.04 -2.43 -10.11
C VAL A 170 -20.86 -1.87 -8.94
N PHE A 171 -20.58 -0.63 -8.50
CA PHE A 171 -21.33 0.01 -7.42
C PHE A 171 -22.73 0.43 -7.84
N VAL A 172 -22.90 0.84 -9.10
CA VAL A 172 -24.22 1.13 -9.68
C VAL A 172 -25.06 -0.14 -9.71
N LEU A 173 -24.47 -1.27 -10.13
CA LEU A 173 -25.15 -2.57 -10.14
C LEU A 173 -25.51 -3.02 -8.73
N ALA A 174 -24.58 -2.94 -7.78
CA ALA A 174 -24.84 -3.30 -6.39
C ALA A 174 -26.00 -2.48 -5.81
N ALA A 175 -25.98 -1.16 -5.99
CA ALA A 175 -27.02 -0.27 -5.52
C ALA A 175 -28.38 -0.57 -6.18
N ALA A 176 -28.40 -0.87 -7.49
CA ALA A 176 -29.60 -1.28 -8.20
C ALA A 176 -30.21 -2.55 -7.59
N LEU A 177 -29.38 -3.57 -7.36
CA LEU A 177 -29.81 -4.83 -6.78
C LEU A 177 -30.33 -4.65 -5.35
N GLU A 178 -29.68 -3.84 -4.52
CA GLU A 178 -30.14 -3.50 -3.17
C GLU A 178 -31.49 -2.77 -3.18
N ASN A 179 -31.75 -1.95 -4.19
CA ASN A 179 -33.03 -1.28 -4.42
C ASN A 179 -34.09 -2.17 -5.11
N GLY A 180 -33.81 -3.46 -5.29
CA GLY A 180 -34.76 -4.43 -5.88
C GLY A 180 -34.92 -4.32 -7.40
N ILE A 181 -34.03 -3.58 -8.08
CA ILE A 181 -34.01 -3.49 -9.55
C ILE A 181 -33.45 -4.80 -10.11
N SER A 182 -34.25 -5.48 -10.92
CA SER A 182 -33.84 -6.74 -11.56
C SER A 182 -32.73 -6.50 -12.60
N PRO A 183 -31.66 -7.31 -12.61
CA PRO A 183 -30.58 -7.18 -13.59
C PRO A 183 -31.01 -7.56 -15.03
N TYR A 184 -32.25 -8.04 -15.19
CA TYR A 184 -32.89 -8.34 -16.48
C TYR A 184 -33.74 -7.19 -17.03
N ILE A 185 -33.81 -6.05 -16.35
CA ILE A 185 -34.34 -4.82 -16.95
C ILE A 185 -33.41 -4.39 -18.08
N ALA A 186 -33.99 -3.89 -19.18
CA ALA A 186 -33.26 -3.56 -20.38
C ALA A 186 -33.44 -2.10 -20.80
N TYR A 187 -32.33 -1.48 -21.20
CA TYR A 187 -32.26 -0.11 -21.69
C TYR A 187 -31.80 -0.09 -23.16
N PRO A 188 -32.15 0.95 -23.94
CA PRO A 188 -31.48 1.23 -25.20
C PRO A 188 -29.95 1.32 -24.99
N PRO A 189 -29.13 0.56 -25.73
CA PRO A 189 -27.69 0.53 -25.51
C PRO A 189 -26.90 1.54 -26.35
N ASN A 190 -27.55 2.16 -27.35
CA ASN A 190 -26.90 3.06 -28.31
C ASN A 190 -27.07 4.52 -27.91
N GLY A 191 -25.98 5.28 -28.03
CA GLY A 191 -25.95 6.73 -27.84
C GLY A 191 -25.74 7.47 -29.16
N PRO A 192 -25.55 8.80 -29.10
CA PRO A 192 -25.58 9.61 -27.88
C PRO A 192 -27.00 9.69 -27.30
N ILE A 193 -27.10 9.73 -25.97
CA ILE A 193 -28.32 10.07 -25.24
C ILE A 193 -28.10 11.34 -24.42
N ILE A 194 -29.17 12.09 -24.19
CA ILE A 194 -29.18 13.25 -23.29
C ILE A 194 -30.09 12.90 -22.12
N LEU A 195 -29.52 12.93 -20.91
CA LEU A 195 -30.23 12.65 -19.66
C LEU A 195 -30.42 13.96 -18.88
N GLU A 196 -31.64 14.20 -18.42
CA GLU A 196 -31.93 15.33 -17.54
C GLU A 196 -31.11 15.20 -16.25
N ASN A 197 -30.47 16.29 -15.82
CA ASN A 197 -29.61 16.32 -14.65
C ASN A 197 -30.06 17.46 -13.71
N PRO A 198 -31.04 17.21 -12.83
CA PRO A 198 -31.66 18.26 -12.03
C PRO A 198 -30.63 19.07 -11.23
N GLY A 199 -30.64 20.39 -11.42
CA GLY A 199 -29.71 21.30 -10.74
C GLY A 199 -28.35 21.49 -11.45
N ALA A 200 -28.15 20.88 -12.62
CA ALA A 200 -26.96 21.03 -13.45
C ALA A 200 -27.31 21.02 -14.94
N ALA A 201 -26.30 21.05 -15.81
CA ALA A 201 -26.51 20.87 -17.24
C ALA A 201 -26.86 19.42 -17.56
N ASP A 202 -27.73 19.23 -18.57
CA ASP A 202 -28.08 17.92 -19.10
C ASP A 202 -26.83 17.10 -19.42
N TRP A 203 -26.91 15.81 -19.13
CA TRP A 203 -25.79 14.90 -19.24
C TRP A 203 -25.85 14.15 -20.57
N GLU A 204 -24.96 14.53 -21.50
CA GLU A 204 -24.76 13.81 -22.75
C GLU A 204 -23.83 12.61 -22.54
N VAL A 205 -24.25 11.43 -22.99
CA VAL A 205 -23.52 10.18 -22.81
C VAL A 205 -23.42 9.40 -24.11
N GLU A 206 -22.21 8.93 -24.41
CA GLU A 206 -21.91 8.01 -25.50
C GLU A 206 -21.11 6.79 -25.02
N ASN A 207 -21.12 5.73 -25.83
CA ASN A 207 -20.31 4.55 -25.61
C ASN A 207 -18.84 4.82 -25.97
N TYR A 208 -17.95 4.04 -25.36
CA TYR A 208 -16.53 4.08 -25.69
C TYR A 208 -16.32 3.89 -27.21
N GLY A 209 -15.54 4.79 -27.81
CA GLY A 209 -15.28 4.77 -29.26
C GLY A 209 -16.53 4.93 -30.13
N LYS A 210 -17.64 5.45 -29.59
CA LYS A 210 -18.94 5.57 -30.27
C LYS A 210 -19.50 4.23 -30.74
N ALA A 211 -19.24 3.16 -29.97
CA ALA A 211 -19.73 1.83 -30.30
C ALA A 211 -21.26 1.80 -30.36
N GLU A 212 -21.75 1.13 -31.41
CA GLU A 212 -23.16 0.82 -31.63
C GLU A 212 -23.40 -0.69 -31.57
N PHE A 213 -24.61 -1.05 -31.18
CA PHE A 213 -25.09 -2.39 -30.91
C PHE A 213 -26.29 -2.66 -31.83
N GLU A 214 -26.36 -3.84 -32.44
CA GLU A 214 -27.50 -4.23 -33.28
C GLU A 214 -28.79 -4.36 -32.45
N GLU A 215 -28.64 -4.66 -31.17
CA GLU A 215 -29.72 -4.81 -30.21
C GLU A 215 -30.37 -3.46 -29.88
N THR A 216 -31.70 -3.38 -29.97
CA THR A 216 -32.45 -2.17 -29.59
C THR A 216 -32.61 -2.00 -28.08
N LYS A 217 -32.39 -3.08 -27.32
CA LYS A 217 -32.39 -3.11 -25.85
C LYS A 217 -31.33 -4.08 -25.34
N MET A 218 -30.69 -3.72 -24.24
CA MET A 218 -29.68 -4.53 -23.56
C MET A 218 -30.01 -4.60 -22.07
N ILE A 219 -30.04 -5.82 -21.52
CA ILE A 219 -30.25 -6.01 -20.08
C ILE A 219 -29.07 -5.48 -19.28
N ILE A 220 -29.30 -5.01 -18.05
CA ILE A 220 -28.24 -4.49 -17.15
C ILE A 220 -27.08 -5.50 -17.02
N LEU A 221 -27.41 -6.79 -16.88
CA LEU A 221 -26.40 -7.86 -16.78
C LEU A 221 -25.47 -7.92 -18.01
N GLU A 222 -26.00 -7.72 -19.21
CA GLU A 222 -25.20 -7.67 -20.43
C GLU A 222 -24.43 -6.35 -20.52
N GLY A 223 -25.06 -5.27 -20.05
CA GLY A 223 -24.45 -3.94 -19.95
C GLY A 223 -23.18 -3.93 -19.09
N ILE A 224 -23.12 -4.69 -17.99
CA ILE A 224 -21.90 -4.78 -17.17
C ILE A 224 -20.82 -5.62 -17.85
N ILE A 225 -21.21 -6.73 -18.49
CA ILE A 225 -20.30 -7.64 -19.19
C ILE A 225 -19.60 -6.92 -20.34
N ARG A 226 -20.36 -6.15 -21.13
CA ARG A 226 -19.86 -5.37 -22.27
C ARG A 226 -19.41 -3.95 -21.89
N SER A 227 -19.56 -3.59 -20.61
CA SER A 227 -19.25 -2.25 -20.09
C SER A 227 -19.92 -1.11 -20.88
N VAL A 228 -21.21 -1.22 -21.17
CA VAL A 228 -21.94 -0.21 -21.97
C VAL A 228 -22.26 1.04 -21.14
N ASN A 229 -21.71 2.19 -21.55
CA ASN A 229 -21.88 3.45 -20.83
C ASN A 229 -23.33 3.91 -20.83
N VAL A 230 -24.00 3.84 -21.99
CA VAL A 230 -25.37 4.32 -22.17
C VAL A 230 -26.36 3.56 -21.28
N VAL A 231 -26.19 2.25 -21.10
CA VAL A 231 -27.01 1.43 -20.18
C VAL A 231 -26.79 1.87 -18.73
N TYR A 232 -25.54 2.01 -18.31
CA TYR A 232 -25.20 2.38 -16.94
C TYR A 232 -25.51 3.83 -16.59
N ALA A 233 -25.52 4.72 -17.58
CA ALA A 233 -25.95 6.10 -17.43
C ALA A 233 -27.46 6.20 -17.18
N GLN A 234 -28.27 5.39 -17.85
CA GLN A 234 -29.70 5.31 -17.56
C GLN A 234 -29.97 4.66 -16.19
N LEU A 235 -29.26 3.57 -15.88
CA LEU A 235 -29.43 2.87 -14.61
C LEU A 235 -29.16 3.76 -13.38
N ILE A 236 -28.12 4.60 -13.41
CA ILE A 236 -27.88 5.50 -12.27
C ILE A 236 -28.97 6.56 -12.10
N MET A 237 -29.67 6.95 -13.17
CA MET A 237 -30.81 7.86 -13.05
C MET A 237 -31.98 7.20 -12.33
N ASP A 238 -32.20 5.90 -12.57
CA ASP A 238 -33.25 5.13 -11.88
C ASP A 238 -32.90 4.81 -10.42
N VAL A 239 -31.62 4.54 -10.14
CA VAL A 239 -31.13 4.23 -8.79
C VAL A 239 -30.98 5.48 -7.92
N GLY A 240 -30.52 6.58 -8.53
CA GLY A 240 -30.11 7.80 -7.85
C GLY A 240 -28.62 7.79 -7.49
N PRO A 241 -27.85 8.84 -7.83
CA PRO A 241 -26.40 8.87 -7.61
C PRO A 241 -26.00 8.89 -6.13
N GLY A 242 -26.88 9.39 -5.23
CA GLY A 242 -26.67 9.35 -3.79
C GLY A 242 -26.70 7.92 -3.22
N GLU A 243 -27.60 7.07 -3.71
CA GLU A 243 -27.67 5.64 -3.34
C GLU A 243 -26.41 4.90 -3.80
N VAL A 244 -25.95 5.17 -5.03
CA VAL A 244 -24.71 4.59 -5.56
C VAL A 244 -23.50 4.99 -4.73
N ALA A 245 -23.36 6.27 -4.39
CA ALA A 245 -22.25 6.76 -3.57
C ALA A 245 -22.26 6.12 -2.18
N ARG A 246 -23.43 6.01 -1.54
CA ARG A 246 -23.58 5.35 -0.24
C ARG A 246 -23.21 3.87 -0.31
N THR A 247 -23.74 3.14 -1.30
CA THR A 247 -23.43 1.72 -1.50
C THR A 247 -21.92 1.52 -1.66
N ALA A 248 -21.25 2.36 -2.43
CA ALA A 248 -19.81 2.28 -2.63
C ALA A 248 -19.03 2.53 -1.32
N MET A 249 -19.48 3.47 -0.48
CA MET A 249 -18.90 3.71 0.84
C MET A 249 -19.16 2.57 1.84
N ASP A 250 -20.37 2.01 1.85
CA ASP A 250 -20.74 0.84 2.67
C ASP A 250 -19.92 -0.40 2.28
N MET A 251 -19.54 -0.50 1.01
CA MET A 251 -18.65 -1.55 0.52
C MET A 251 -17.19 -1.35 0.91
N GLY A 252 -16.77 -0.17 1.38
CA GLY A 252 -15.42 0.06 1.89
C GLY A 252 -14.64 1.21 1.23
N ILE A 253 -15.26 1.98 0.33
CA ILE A 253 -14.63 3.22 -0.16
C ILE A 253 -14.63 4.26 0.96
N THR A 254 -13.44 4.72 1.37
CA THR A 254 -13.30 5.74 2.41
C THR A 254 -13.18 7.16 1.86
N THR A 255 -12.83 7.29 0.58
CA THR A 255 -12.84 8.57 -0.14
C THR A 255 -14.25 9.17 -0.18
N THR A 256 -14.38 10.46 0.11
CA THR A 256 -15.65 11.19 -0.09
C THR A 256 -16.06 11.17 -1.56
N LEU A 257 -17.27 10.72 -1.83
CA LEU A 257 -17.84 10.65 -3.18
C LEU A 257 -18.93 11.70 -3.36
N GLU A 258 -18.82 12.47 -4.44
CA GLU A 258 -19.82 13.44 -4.83
C GLU A 258 -20.98 12.75 -5.58
N PRO A 259 -22.24 12.90 -5.19
CA PRO A 259 -23.35 12.14 -5.78
C PRO A 259 -23.85 12.74 -7.10
N TYR A 260 -22.99 12.84 -8.11
CA TYR A 260 -23.37 13.24 -9.47
C TYR A 260 -23.58 12.01 -10.37
N PRO A 261 -24.51 12.02 -11.35
CA PRO A 261 -24.74 10.89 -12.27
C PRO A 261 -23.49 10.37 -12.98
N SER A 262 -22.53 11.26 -13.28
CA SER A 262 -21.26 10.90 -13.92
C SER A 262 -20.40 9.93 -13.09
N ILE A 263 -20.66 9.76 -11.79
CA ILE A 263 -19.99 8.76 -10.96
C ILE A 263 -20.19 7.35 -11.50
N ALA A 264 -21.32 7.07 -12.18
CA ALA A 264 -21.58 5.76 -12.81
C ALA A 264 -20.49 5.33 -13.81
N LEU A 265 -19.83 6.31 -14.43
CA LEU A 265 -18.77 6.08 -15.42
C LEU A 265 -17.37 6.28 -14.83
N GLY A 266 -17.27 6.41 -13.50
CA GLY A 266 -16.03 6.49 -12.75
C GLY A 266 -15.25 7.79 -12.93
N GLY A 267 -15.98 8.91 -13.08
CA GLY A 267 -15.38 10.25 -13.22
C GLY A 267 -14.66 10.77 -11.97
N GLN A 268 -14.82 10.10 -10.82
CA GLN A 268 -14.22 10.48 -9.55
C GLN A 268 -13.04 9.60 -9.15
N GLY A 269 -12.12 10.20 -8.41
CA GLY A 269 -10.90 9.53 -7.98
C GLY A 269 -11.10 8.67 -6.74
N VAL A 270 -10.67 7.41 -6.78
CA VAL A 270 -10.61 6.51 -5.62
C VAL A 270 -9.22 5.87 -5.56
N SER A 271 -8.74 5.53 -4.37
CA SER A 271 -7.45 4.86 -4.20
C SER A 271 -7.53 3.37 -4.59
N PRO A 272 -6.44 2.76 -5.07
CA PRO A 272 -6.39 1.31 -5.28
C PRO A 272 -6.73 0.47 -4.03
N LEU A 273 -6.36 0.95 -2.84
CA LEU A 273 -6.72 0.27 -1.58
C LEU A 273 -8.24 0.31 -1.33
N ASP A 274 -8.88 1.47 -1.46
CA ASP A 274 -10.34 1.61 -1.33
C ASP A 274 -11.05 0.71 -2.34
N MET A 275 -10.62 0.71 -3.61
CA MET A 275 -11.19 -0.16 -4.65
C MET A 275 -11.00 -1.65 -4.33
N SER A 276 -9.83 -2.05 -3.86
CA SER A 276 -9.55 -3.44 -3.49
C SER A 276 -10.40 -3.88 -2.30
N ALA A 277 -10.54 -3.04 -1.27
CA ALA A 277 -11.41 -3.28 -0.13
C ALA A 277 -12.89 -3.38 -0.56
N ALA A 278 -13.33 -2.51 -1.47
CA ALA A 278 -14.70 -2.52 -1.97
C ALA A 278 -15.05 -3.78 -2.78
N PHE A 279 -14.12 -4.24 -3.63
CA PHE A 279 -14.30 -5.51 -4.35
C PHE A 279 -14.18 -6.73 -3.42
N ALA A 280 -13.42 -6.64 -2.34
CA ALA A 280 -13.34 -7.69 -1.33
C ALA A 280 -14.69 -7.91 -0.64
N THR A 281 -15.52 -6.88 -0.46
CA THR A 281 -16.89 -7.02 0.04
C THR A 281 -17.74 -7.93 -0.84
N LEU A 282 -17.65 -7.80 -2.17
CA LEU A 282 -18.34 -8.71 -3.09
C LEU A 282 -17.81 -10.14 -2.99
N ALA A 283 -16.48 -10.29 -2.94
CA ALA A 283 -15.83 -11.59 -2.78
C ALA A 283 -16.13 -12.25 -1.42
N ASN A 284 -16.55 -11.45 -0.43
CA ASN A 284 -16.94 -11.89 0.92
C ASN A 284 -18.47 -11.88 1.12
N ASN A 285 -19.23 -12.15 0.06
CA ASN A 285 -20.70 -12.29 0.11
C ASN A 285 -21.43 -11.06 0.68
N GLY A 286 -20.94 -9.86 0.37
CA GLY A 286 -21.55 -8.59 0.81
C GLY A 286 -21.10 -8.12 2.19
N VAL A 287 -20.15 -8.79 2.84
CA VAL A 287 -19.63 -8.38 4.16
C VAL A 287 -18.31 -7.64 4.02
N TYR A 288 -18.33 -6.34 4.25
CA TYR A 288 -17.11 -5.53 4.35
C TYR A 288 -16.35 -5.85 5.65
N ILE A 289 -15.06 -6.11 5.54
CA ILE A 289 -14.13 -6.28 6.67
C ILE A 289 -13.06 -5.20 6.58
N LYS A 290 -12.89 -4.45 7.68
CA LYS A 290 -11.92 -3.36 7.81
C LYS A 290 -10.57 -3.82 8.36
#